data_AF-A0A2S8EZV5-F1
#
_entry.id   AF-A0A2S8EZV5-F1
#
_cell.length_a   1.000
_cell.length_b   1.000
_cell.length_c   1.000
_cell.angle_alpha   90.00
_cell.angle_beta   90.00
_cell.angle_gamma   90.00
#
_symmetry.space_group_name_H-M   'P 1'
#
loop_
_entity.id
_entity.type
_entity.pdbx_description
1 polymer ?
#
loop_
_entity_poly.entity_id
_entity_poly.type
_entity_poly.pdbx_seq_one_letter_code
_entity_poly.pdbx_strand_id
1 'polypeptide(L)'
;MRCLLLLLLLSTTAIAQEKENPYSDPVPVASPYYRVRYEASTKEGELQFPVTYTMWLPEGVDKLRGVIVHQHGCGVGSCRSGQTGAFDLHWQALAQKHGCALLSPVYEQPEAANCQLWCDPRNGSSDAFQKGLADFAKQTGHTELTSVPWAIWGHSGGGHWCGGMVLLHPEKVAAAWLRSGVPLFEEKEGRNIVAYENVPAAALGVPVMCNLGTQEGYSVKEGRFSGVWPGVQAFFGKMREEGGLVSVSVDPLTSHQCGNQRYLAIPWLDACLTLRLPKESGRPLNELDESEGLLVALPMPGSEIESPVAAKRFAGDKSKSIWLPTNEIAQAWVQYMQNTEVTDNTPPPAPTQVKVEGNVITWDAAADLESGLASFTIMRDGKPIATLPEKSRNPFGRSIFQGLQYSDTPIQPLVEMKYLDETAESGKSYKYEVIAENTVGLKSK
;
A
#
# COMPACT_ATOMS: atom_id res chain seq x y z
N MET A 1 -48.17 -57.22 17.48
CA MET A 1 -48.16 -55.89 16.83
C MET A 1 -47.26 -54.96 17.64
N ARG A 2 -46.09 -54.61 17.05
CA ARG A 2 -45.27 -53.38 17.21
C ARG A 2 -45.17 -52.74 18.62
N CYS A 3 -44.07 -52.89 19.37
CA CYS A 3 -42.79 -52.14 19.28
C CYS A 3 -42.92 -50.61 19.10
N LEU A 4 -42.59 -49.85 20.17
CA LEU A 4 -41.72 -48.65 20.27
C LEU A 4 -42.14 -47.89 21.55
N LEU A 5 -41.49 -48.07 22.70
CA LEU A 5 -40.22 -47.48 23.16
C LEU A 5 -40.07 -45.97 22.97
N LEU A 6 -39.99 -45.31 24.13
CA LEU A 6 -39.47 -43.97 24.45
C LEU A 6 -38.49 -43.39 23.41
N LEU A 7 -38.76 -42.14 23.00
CA LEU A 7 -37.73 -41.19 22.57
C LEU A 7 -38.00 -39.85 23.26
N LEU A 8 -37.33 -39.66 24.40
CA LEU A 8 -37.09 -38.37 25.04
C LEU A 8 -35.98 -37.63 24.28
N LEU A 9 -36.16 -36.30 24.20
CA LEU A 9 -35.11 -35.27 24.19
C LEU A 9 -34.04 -35.36 23.09
N LEU A 10 -34.14 -34.46 22.11
CA LEU A 10 -33.01 -33.66 21.60
C LEU A 10 -33.60 -32.45 20.86
N SER A 11 -34.03 -31.46 21.65
CA SER A 11 -34.14 -30.08 21.19
C SER A 11 -32.73 -29.57 20.93
N THR A 12 -32.25 -29.72 19.69
CA THR A 12 -31.04 -29.05 19.23
C THR A 12 -31.37 -27.57 19.11
N THR A 13 -31.03 -26.81 20.15
CA THR A 13 -30.78 -25.38 20.03
C THR A 13 -29.62 -25.24 19.05
N ALA A 14 -29.95 -25.05 17.76
CA ALA A 14 -29.04 -24.47 16.81
C ALA A 14 -28.81 -23.03 17.26
N ILE A 15 -27.84 -22.84 18.16
CA ILE A 15 -27.14 -21.57 18.26
C ILE A 15 -26.47 -21.46 16.89
N ALA A 16 -27.12 -20.73 15.99
CA ALA A 16 -26.45 -20.17 14.84
C ALA A 16 -25.31 -19.32 15.43
N GLN A 17 -24.10 -19.87 15.44
CA GLN A 17 -22.94 -19.02 15.22
C GLN A 17 -23.16 -18.47 13.81
N GLU A 18 -23.87 -17.34 13.68
CA GLU A 18 -23.55 -16.41 12.62
C GLU A 18 -22.04 -16.29 12.69
N LYS A 19 -21.34 -16.79 11.66
CA LYS A 19 -19.92 -16.51 11.52
C LYS A 19 -19.84 -14.99 11.51
N GLU A 20 -19.34 -14.44 12.61
CA GLU A 20 -19.13 -13.02 12.84
C GLU A 20 -18.56 -12.43 11.53
N ASN A 21 -19.28 -11.48 10.94
CA ASN A 21 -18.87 -10.89 9.67
C ASN A 21 -17.44 -10.38 9.86
N PRO A 22 -16.43 -10.88 9.12
CA PRO A 22 -15.02 -10.51 9.35
C PRO A 22 -14.74 -9.01 9.19
N TYR A 23 -15.72 -8.26 8.69
CA TYR A 23 -15.68 -6.84 8.43
C TYR A 23 -16.57 -6.00 9.39
N SER A 24 -17.14 -6.59 10.45
CA SER A 24 -18.14 -5.94 11.33
C SER A 24 -17.61 -4.79 12.20
N ASP A 25 -16.31 -4.75 12.48
CA ASP A 25 -15.71 -3.78 13.41
C ASP A 25 -14.64 -2.88 12.74
N PRO A 26 -15.00 -2.09 11.73
CA PRO A 26 -14.03 -1.19 11.11
C PRO A 26 -13.66 -0.06 12.08
N VAL A 27 -12.43 0.45 11.98
CA VAL A 27 -11.97 1.61 12.76
C VAL A 27 -12.97 2.76 12.59
N PRO A 28 -13.50 3.36 13.68
CA PRO A 28 -14.38 4.52 13.58
C PRO A 28 -13.72 5.66 12.80
N VAL A 29 -14.51 6.39 12.01
CA VAL A 29 -14.01 7.54 11.24
C VAL A 29 -14.73 8.82 11.66
N ALA A 30 -13.94 9.86 11.82
CA ALA A 30 -14.35 11.25 11.88
C ALA A 30 -13.30 12.05 11.12
N SER A 31 -13.62 13.31 10.75
CA SER A 31 -12.63 14.20 10.11
C SER A 31 -11.29 14.13 10.84
N PRO A 32 -10.16 13.95 10.14
CA PRO A 32 -9.98 14.08 8.68
C PRO A 32 -10.24 12.80 7.84
N TYR A 33 -10.88 11.79 8.41
CA TYR A 33 -11.23 10.53 7.74
C TYR A 33 -12.70 10.48 7.32
N TYR A 34 -12.92 9.90 6.14
CA TYR A 34 -14.23 9.77 5.50
C TYR A 34 -14.42 8.33 5.02
N ARG A 35 -15.67 7.85 5.03
CA ARG A 35 -16.00 6.49 4.59
C ARG A 35 -17.29 6.45 3.80
N VAL A 36 -17.27 5.68 2.72
CA VAL A 36 -18.45 5.28 1.95
C VAL A 36 -18.48 3.76 1.80
N ARG A 37 -19.67 3.17 1.74
CA ARG A 37 -19.85 1.74 1.53
C ARG A 37 -20.90 1.50 0.45
N TYR A 38 -20.67 0.49 -0.38
CA TYR A 38 -21.60 0.01 -1.39
C TYR A 38 -21.87 -1.47 -1.18
N GLU A 39 -23.13 -1.88 -1.40
CA GLU A 39 -23.51 -3.30 -1.39
C GLU A 39 -23.07 -3.99 -2.69
N ALA A 40 -23.00 -5.32 -2.64
CA ALA A 40 -22.79 -6.13 -3.84
C ALA A 40 -23.92 -5.92 -4.85
N SER A 41 -23.56 -5.89 -6.13
CA SER A 41 -24.51 -5.94 -7.24
C SER A 41 -24.71 -7.37 -7.74
N THR A 42 -25.91 -7.62 -8.26
CA THR A 42 -26.27 -8.85 -8.98
C THR A 42 -26.26 -8.68 -10.49
N LYS A 43 -25.97 -7.48 -10.99
CA LYS A 43 -25.93 -7.19 -12.42
C LYS A 43 -24.58 -7.56 -13.01
N GLU A 44 -24.59 -8.06 -14.24
CA GLU A 44 -23.39 -8.36 -15.00
C GLU A 44 -22.54 -7.09 -15.21
N GLY A 45 -21.22 -7.21 -15.06
CA GLY A 45 -20.27 -6.10 -15.16
C GLY A 45 -20.20 -5.18 -13.94
N GLU A 46 -21.15 -5.23 -13.02
CA GLU A 46 -21.09 -4.48 -11.75
C GLU A 46 -20.37 -5.30 -10.66
N LEU A 47 -19.84 -4.60 -9.65
CA LEU A 47 -19.05 -5.22 -8.57
C LEU A 47 -19.91 -6.18 -7.73
N GLN A 48 -19.50 -7.45 -7.68
CA GLN A 48 -20.27 -8.52 -7.02
C GLN A 48 -19.95 -8.70 -5.53
N PHE A 49 -19.07 -7.88 -4.97
CA PHE A 49 -18.78 -7.86 -3.54
C PHE A 49 -19.13 -6.51 -2.95
N PRO A 50 -19.61 -6.44 -1.69
CA PRO A 50 -19.68 -5.17 -1.01
C PRO A 50 -18.28 -4.57 -0.91
N VAL A 51 -18.20 -3.25 -0.91
CA VAL A 51 -16.93 -2.54 -0.78
C VAL A 51 -17.07 -1.35 0.14
N THR A 52 -16.11 -1.21 1.04
CA THR A 52 -15.95 -0.02 1.87
C THR A 52 -14.71 0.73 1.42
N TYR A 53 -14.83 2.02 1.13
CA TYR A 53 -13.69 2.90 0.88
C TYR A 53 -13.49 3.78 2.11
N THR A 54 -12.27 3.83 2.65
CA THR A 54 -11.88 4.81 3.68
C THR A 54 -10.85 5.76 3.09
N MET A 55 -11.06 7.06 3.24
CA MET A 55 -10.17 8.10 2.73
C MET A 55 -9.73 9.03 3.87
N TRP A 56 -8.45 9.36 3.90
CA TRP A 56 -7.86 10.41 4.74
C TRP A 56 -7.54 11.63 3.88
N LEU A 57 -7.87 12.82 4.38
CA LEU A 57 -7.50 14.09 3.77
C LEU A 57 -6.37 14.76 4.55
N PRO A 58 -5.31 15.23 3.86
CA PRO A 58 -4.26 16.01 4.48
C PRO A 58 -4.77 17.36 4.99
N GLU A 59 -4.29 17.78 6.16
CA GLU A 59 -4.58 19.11 6.68
C GLU A 59 -3.89 20.20 5.85
N GLY A 60 -4.52 21.37 5.76
CA GLY A 60 -3.95 22.54 5.09
C GLY A 60 -3.88 22.46 3.57
N VAL A 61 -4.61 21.52 2.94
CA VAL A 61 -4.65 21.38 1.48
C VAL A 61 -5.96 21.92 0.93
N ASP A 62 -5.91 23.09 0.29
CA ASP A 62 -7.08 23.73 -0.32
C ASP A 62 -7.59 22.99 -1.57
N LYS A 63 -6.67 22.43 -2.36
CA LYS A 63 -6.96 21.64 -3.56
C LYS A 63 -6.08 20.41 -3.62
N LEU A 64 -6.72 19.25 -3.79
CA LEU A 64 -6.01 18.00 -3.99
C LEU A 64 -5.34 17.96 -5.37
N ARG A 65 -4.15 17.36 -5.41
CA ARG A 65 -3.38 17.11 -6.63
C ARG A 65 -3.48 15.67 -7.11
N GLY A 66 -3.97 14.76 -6.25
CA GLY A 66 -4.06 13.34 -6.55
C GLY A 66 -4.73 12.54 -5.44
N VAL A 67 -4.87 11.25 -5.68
CA VAL A 67 -5.26 10.24 -4.68
C VAL A 67 -4.20 9.15 -4.67
N ILE A 68 -3.66 8.84 -3.49
CA ILE A 68 -2.84 7.66 -3.27
C ILE A 68 -3.76 6.53 -2.84
N VAL A 69 -3.72 5.40 -3.55
CA VAL A 69 -4.56 4.22 -3.25
C VAL A 69 -3.68 3.10 -2.71
N HIS A 70 -4.02 2.59 -1.54
CA HIS A 70 -3.36 1.44 -0.93
C HIS A 70 -4.31 0.23 -0.92
N GLN A 71 -4.09 -0.69 -1.86
CA GLN A 71 -4.99 -1.80 -2.15
C GLN A 71 -4.49 -3.14 -1.56
N HIS A 72 -5.32 -3.75 -0.72
CA HIS A 72 -5.06 -5.08 -0.14
C HIS A 72 -5.05 -6.21 -1.19
N GLY A 73 -4.59 -7.40 -0.77
CA GLY A 73 -4.62 -8.62 -1.59
C GLY A 73 -5.88 -9.49 -1.49
N CYS A 74 -5.86 -10.63 -2.17
CA CYS A 74 -6.99 -11.57 -2.21
C CYS A 74 -7.21 -12.29 -0.87
N GLY A 75 -8.46 -12.64 -0.60
CA GLY A 75 -8.87 -13.48 0.54
C GLY A 75 -9.16 -12.68 1.81
N VAL A 76 -10.01 -13.25 2.67
CA VAL A 76 -10.59 -12.58 3.85
C VAL A 76 -9.54 -11.89 4.73
N GLY A 77 -8.44 -12.60 5.06
CA GLY A 77 -7.37 -12.03 5.88
C GLY A 77 -6.72 -10.79 5.26
N SER A 78 -6.44 -10.82 3.96
CA SER A 78 -5.92 -9.66 3.23
C SER A 78 -6.97 -8.55 3.14
N CYS A 79 -8.23 -8.87 2.84
CA CYS A 79 -9.30 -7.87 2.74
C CYS A 79 -9.47 -7.10 4.05
N ARG A 80 -9.45 -7.79 5.20
CA ARG A 80 -9.50 -7.16 6.53
C ARG A 80 -8.35 -6.18 6.76
N SER A 81 -7.16 -6.48 6.27
CA SER A 81 -6.00 -5.61 6.43
C SER A 81 -6.20 -4.24 5.76
N GLY A 82 -7.05 -4.12 4.73
CA GLY A 82 -7.39 -2.84 4.11
C GLY A 82 -8.13 -1.85 5.02
N GLN A 83 -8.73 -2.31 6.12
CA GLN A 83 -9.48 -1.43 7.04
C GLN A 83 -8.62 -0.36 7.71
N THR A 84 -7.29 -0.57 7.77
CA THR A 84 -6.34 0.37 8.40
C THR A 84 -5.45 1.10 7.40
N GLY A 85 -5.51 0.79 6.10
CA GLY A 85 -4.58 1.35 5.11
C GLY A 85 -4.62 2.88 5.04
N ALA A 86 -5.80 3.50 5.20
CA ALA A 86 -5.94 4.96 5.22
C ALA A 86 -5.36 5.63 6.48
N PHE A 87 -5.06 4.86 7.53
CA PHE A 87 -4.52 5.32 8.82
C PHE A 87 -3.00 5.10 8.93
N ASP A 88 -2.34 4.62 7.88
CA ASP A 88 -0.89 4.40 7.89
C ASP A 88 -0.14 5.73 7.81
N LEU A 89 0.59 6.07 8.87
CA LEU A 89 1.26 7.36 9.01
C LEU A 89 2.34 7.57 7.95
N HIS A 90 2.98 6.49 7.47
CA HIS A 90 4.06 6.58 6.47
C HIS A 90 3.48 6.88 5.09
N TRP A 91 2.38 6.21 4.73
CA TRP A 91 1.64 6.51 3.51
C TRP A 91 0.95 7.88 3.56
N GLN A 92 0.50 8.33 4.74
CA GLN A 92 -0.03 9.68 4.94
C GLN A 92 1.05 10.75 4.74
N ALA A 93 2.31 10.50 5.14
CA ALA A 93 3.41 11.43 4.90
C ALA A 93 3.64 11.66 3.39
N LEU A 94 3.58 10.59 2.59
CA LEU A 94 3.65 10.68 1.12
C LEU A 94 2.47 11.48 0.56
N ALA A 95 1.26 11.18 1.02
CA ALA A 95 0.05 11.87 0.59
C ALA A 95 0.10 13.36 0.94
N GLN A 96 0.49 13.72 2.16
CA GLN A 96 0.67 15.10 2.63
C GLN A 96 1.67 15.87 1.77
N LYS A 97 2.86 15.28 1.51
CA LYS A 97 3.91 15.94 0.70
C LYS A 97 3.42 16.37 -0.67
N HIS A 98 2.58 15.55 -1.30
CA HIS A 98 2.09 15.80 -2.65
C HIS A 98 0.74 16.52 -2.70
N GLY A 99 0.12 16.81 -1.54
CA GLY A 99 -1.24 17.34 -1.49
C GLY A 99 -2.26 16.36 -2.06
N CYS A 100 -2.09 15.07 -1.78
CA CYS A 100 -2.97 13.99 -2.21
C CYS A 100 -3.82 13.49 -1.05
N ALA A 101 -5.00 12.96 -1.35
CA ALA A 101 -5.73 12.13 -0.39
C ALA A 101 -5.07 10.75 -0.30
N LEU A 102 -5.23 10.05 0.83
CA LEU A 102 -4.89 8.63 0.96
C LEU A 102 -6.18 7.82 1.06
N LEU A 103 -6.34 6.79 0.23
CA LEU A 103 -7.54 5.98 0.17
C LEU A 103 -7.20 4.49 0.25
N SER A 104 -7.94 3.74 1.07
CA SER A 104 -7.83 2.29 1.13
C SER A 104 -9.20 1.62 0.94
N PRO A 105 -9.37 0.81 -0.11
CA PRO A 105 -10.56 -0.02 -0.30
C PRO A 105 -10.54 -1.27 0.58
N VAL A 106 -11.72 -1.79 0.91
CA VAL A 106 -11.96 -3.10 1.52
C VAL A 106 -13.04 -3.80 0.71
N TYR A 107 -12.65 -4.68 -0.21
CA TYR A 107 -13.58 -5.55 -0.92
C TYR A 107 -13.94 -6.71 0.01
N GLU A 108 -15.22 -6.82 0.38
CA GLU A 108 -15.73 -7.80 1.35
C GLU A 108 -15.87 -9.20 0.71
N GLN A 109 -14.78 -9.70 0.13
CA GLN A 109 -14.70 -11.00 -0.52
C GLN A 109 -15.02 -12.12 0.50
N PRO A 110 -15.99 -13.01 0.21
CA PRO A 110 -16.25 -14.19 1.04
C PRO A 110 -15.09 -15.19 1.02
N GLU A 111 -15.02 -16.03 2.06
CA GLU A 111 -14.09 -17.17 2.13
C GLU A 111 -14.20 -18.03 0.85
N ALA A 112 -13.04 -18.38 0.27
CA ALA A 112 -12.93 -19.17 -0.97
C ALA A 112 -13.59 -18.58 -2.24
N ALA A 113 -14.17 -17.38 -2.19
CA ALA A 113 -14.71 -16.74 -3.40
C ALA A 113 -13.59 -16.37 -4.39
N ASN A 114 -13.92 -16.32 -5.68
CA ASN A 114 -12.97 -15.95 -6.72
C ASN A 114 -12.62 -14.45 -6.62
N CYS A 115 -11.38 -14.11 -6.27
CA CYS A 115 -10.98 -12.70 -6.15
C CYS A 115 -10.95 -11.95 -7.48
N GLN A 116 -10.94 -12.63 -8.63
CA GLN A 116 -11.03 -11.97 -9.95
C GLN A 116 -12.29 -11.13 -10.11
N LEU A 117 -13.36 -11.44 -9.37
CA LEU A 117 -14.59 -10.66 -9.37
C LEU A 117 -14.43 -9.24 -8.81
N TRP A 118 -13.30 -8.91 -8.18
CA TRP A 118 -12.95 -7.53 -7.83
C TRP A 118 -11.55 -7.13 -8.32
N CYS A 119 -10.58 -8.05 -8.34
CA CYS A 119 -9.21 -7.68 -8.66
C CYS A 119 -8.97 -7.51 -10.17
N ASP A 120 -9.86 -8.01 -11.02
CA ASP A 120 -9.98 -7.53 -12.38
C ASP A 120 -10.89 -6.28 -12.39
N PRO A 121 -10.34 -5.09 -12.67
CA PRO A 121 -11.10 -3.84 -12.62
C PRO A 121 -12.29 -3.79 -13.59
N ARG A 122 -12.32 -4.64 -14.62
CA ARG A 122 -13.44 -4.78 -15.57
C ARG A 122 -14.70 -5.37 -14.94
N ASN A 123 -14.58 -6.04 -13.80
CA ASN A 123 -15.71 -6.60 -13.04
C ASN A 123 -16.33 -5.57 -12.07
N GLY A 124 -16.38 -4.31 -12.48
CA GLY A 124 -17.07 -3.23 -11.76
C GLY A 124 -16.32 -2.59 -10.60
N SER A 125 -15.16 -3.12 -10.17
CA SER A 125 -14.38 -2.48 -9.09
C SER A 125 -13.77 -1.14 -9.51
N SER A 126 -13.46 -0.96 -10.80
CA SER A 126 -13.03 0.33 -11.35
C SER A 126 -14.13 1.39 -11.23
N ASP A 127 -15.35 1.02 -11.60
CA ASP A 127 -16.50 1.92 -11.58
C ASP A 127 -16.93 2.24 -10.13
N ALA A 128 -16.93 1.24 -9.25
CA ALA A 128 -17.21 1.42 -7.83
C ALA A 128 -16.18 2.37 -7.17
N PHE A 129 -14.90 2.25 -7.52
CA PHE A 129 -13.85 3.14 -7.03
C PHE A 129 -14.06 4.58 -7.47
N GLN A 130 -14.33 4.81 -8.76
CA GLN A 130 -14.59 6.15 -9.29
C GLN A 130 -15.89 6.75 -8.73
N LYS A 131 -16.91 5.93 -8.50
CA LYS A 131 -18.12 6.34 -7.76
C LYS A 131 -17.80 6.75 -6.33
N GLY A 132 -16.91 6.01 -5.65
CA GLY A 132 -16.36 6.36 -4.34
C GLY A 132 -15.76 7.76 -4.31
N LEU A 133 -14.88 8.07 -5.27
CA LEU A 133 -14.28 9.40 -5.40
C LEU A 133 -15.34 10.50 -5.61
N ALA A 134 -16.37 10.23 -6.41
CA ALA A 134 -17.46 11.18 -6.64
C ALA A 134 -18.34 11.41 -5.39
N ASP A 135 -18.54 10.38 -4.56
CA ASP A 135 -19.30 10.54 -3.32
C ASP A 135 -18.45 11.22 -2.22
N PHE A 136 -17.14 10.96 -2.17
CA PHE A 136 -16.21 11.72 -1.33
C PHE A 136 -16.11 13.20 -1.73
N ALA A 137 -16.13 13.50 -3.02
CA ALA A 137 -16.18 14.87 -3.53
C ALA A 137 -17.38 15.64 -2.96
N LYS A 138 -18.56 15.01 -2.92
CA LYS A 138 -19.77 15.59 -2.33
C LYS A 138 -19.68 15.72 -0.81
N GLN A 139 -19.11 14.72 -0.13
CA GLN A 139 -19.01 14.67 1.32
C GLN A 139 -18.05 15.73 1.88
N THR A 140 -16.96 15.99 1.17
CA THR A 140 -15.83 16.80 1.67
C THR A 140 -15.79 18.19 1.05
N GLY A 141 -16.44 18.41 -0.11
CA GLY A 141 -16.33 19.63 -0.89
C GLY A 141 -15.16 19.65 -1.88
N HIS A 142 -14.26 18.66 -1.84
CA HIS A 142 -13.16 18.51 -2.81
C HIS A 142 -13.66 17.96 -4.14
N THR A 143 -14.32 18.81 -4.93
CA THR A 143 -14.90 18.44 -6.25
C THR A 143 -13.89 17.85 -7.22
N GLU A 144 -12.62 18.23 -7.09
CA GLU A 144 -11.51 17.77 -7.92
C GLU A 144 -11.22 16.26 -7.78
N LEU A 145 -11.67 15.61 -6.69
CA LEU A 145 -11.50 14.16 -6.46
C LEU A 145 -11.96 13.29 -7.64
N THR A 146 -12.93 13.77 -8.43
CA THR A 146 -13.44 13.06 -9.61
C THR A 146 -12.51 13.07 -10.83
N SER A 147 -11.50 13.93 -10.82
CA SER A 147 -10.62 14.21 -11.97
C SER A 147 -9.13 14.15 -11.67
N VAL A 148 -8.73 14.25 -10.39
CA VAL A 148 -7.32 14.19 -10.00
C VAL A 148 -6.72 12.81 -10.30
N PRO A 149 -5.42 12.75 -10.64
CA PRO A 149 -4.73 11.50 -10.93
C PRO A 149 -4.51 10.62 -9.70
N TRP A 150 -4.11 9.38 -9.93
CA TRP A 150 -3.93 8.34 -8.93
C TRP A 150 -2.49 7.84 -8.87
N ALA A 151 -1.93 7.71 -7.67
CA ALA A 151 -0.76 6.86 -7.40
C ALA A 151 -1.28 5.59 -6.73
N ILE A 152 -1.03 4.43 -7.31
CA ILE A 152 -1.69 3.20 -6.87
C ILE A 152 -0.67 2.15 -6.44
N TRP A 153 -0.83 1.63 -5.24
CA TRP A 153 -0.07 0.52 -4.70
C TRP A 153 -1.02 -0.64 -4.45
N GLY A 154 -0.62 -1.85 -4.80
CA GLY A 154 -1.45 -3.02 -4.53
C GLY A 154 -0.67 -4.31 -4.33
N HIS A 155 -1.15 -5.11 -3.38
CA HIS A 155 -0.57 -6.41 -3.04
C HIS A 155 -1.37 -7.57 -3.63
N SER A 156 -0.71 -8.55 -4.26
CA SER A 156 -1.32 -9.78 -4.79
C SER A 156 -2.47 -9.46 -5.74
N GLY A 157 -3.72 -9.79 -5.40
CA GLY A 157 -4.91 -9.30 -6.11
C GLY A 157 -4.95 -7.78 -6.29
N GLY A 158 -4.48 -7.00 -5.30
CA GLY A 158 -4.34 -5.57 -5.44
C GLY A 158 -3.34 -5.16 -6.52
N GLY A 159 -2.28 -5.94 -6.75
CA GLY A 159 -1.33 -5.74 -7.85
C GLY A 159 -1.98 -6.03 -9.21
N HIS A 160 -2.81 -7.08 -9.31
CA HIS A 160 -3.65 -7.30 -10.49
C HIS A 160 -4.58 -6.12 -10.76
N TRP A 161 -5.23 -5.60 -9.71
CA TRP A 161 -6.12 -4.44 -9.81
C TRP A 161 -5.36 -3.20 -10.28
N CYS A 162 -4.24 -2.87 -9.64
CA CYS A 162 -3.43 -1.70 -9.98
C CYS A 162 -2.92 -1.77 -11.42
N GLY A 163 -2.38 -2.91 -11.85
CA GLY A 163 -1.94 -3.07 -13.23
C GLY A 163 -3.10 -3.00 -14.23
N GLY A 164 -4.27 -3.55 -13.88
CA GLY A 164 -5.46 -3.41 -14.71
C GLY A 164 -5.92 -1.95 -14.82
N MET A 165 -5.82 -1.17 -13.74
CA MET A 165 -6.13 0.27 -13.74
C MET A 165 -5.14 1.06 -14.61
N VAL A 166 -3.86 0.66 -14.68
CA VAL A 166 -2.90 1.22 -15.65
C VAL A 166 -3.32 0.95 -17.09
N LEU A 167 -3.81 -0.26 -17.39
CA LEU A 167 -4.24 -0.64 -18.74
C LEU A 167 -5.60 -0.03 -19.11
N LEU A 168 -6.48 0.27 -18.15
CA LEU A 168 -7.81 0.81 -18.44
C LEU A 168 -7.87 2.34 -18.40
N HIS A 169 -7.09 2.98 -17.52
CA HIS A 169 -7.14 4.42 -17.26
C HIS A 169 -5.73 5.05 -17.20
N PRO A 170 -4.85 4.80 -18.19
CA PRO A 170 -3.45 5.25 -18.14
C PRO A 170 -3.29 6.77 -17.97
N GLU A 171 -4.24 7.56 -18.48
CA GLU A 171 -4.27 9.02 -18.36
C GLU A 171 -4.55 9.51 -16.93
N LYS A 172 -5.12 8.65 -16.07
CA LYS A 172 -5.38 8.95 -14.66
C LYS A 172 -4.29 8.42 -13.75
N VAL A 173 -3.46 7.45 -14.17
CA VAL A 173 -2.45 6.84 -13.30
C VAL A 173 -1.11 7.58 -13.40
N ALA A 174 -0.73 8.25 -12.30
CA ALA A 174 0.56 8.90 -12.15
C ALA A 174 1.70 7.88 -12.05
N ALA A 175 1.50 6.81 -11.28
CA ALA A 175 2.44 5.70 -11.09
C ALA A 175 1.75 4.49 -10.44
N ALA A 176 2.26 3.28 -10.69
CA ALA A 176 1.74 2.05 -10.10
C ALA A 176 2.83 1.15 -9.49
N TRP A 177 2.58 0.64 -8.28
CA TRP A 177 3.41 -0.35 -7.62
C TRP A 177 2.63 -1.67 -7.45
N LEU A 178 3.09 -2.70 -8.14
CA LEU A 178 2.44 -4.00 -8.25
C LEU A 178 3.22 -5.02 -7.41
N ARG A 179 2.86 -5.17 -6.13
CA ARG A 179 3.47 -6.17 -5.24
C ARG A 179 2.84 -7.54 -5.50
N SER A 180 3.62 -8.51 -5.95
CA SER A 180 3.26 -9.94 -6.02
C SER A 180 2.00 -10.26 -6.85
N GLY A 181 1.68 -9.43 -7.84
CA GLY A 181 0.56 -9.68 -8.77
C GLY A 181 0.54 -8.69 -9.94
N VAL A 182 0.28 -9.19 -11.15
CA VAL A 182 0.26 -8.41 -12.40
C VAL A 182 -0.85 -8.90 -13.33
N PRO A 183 -1.44 -8.05 -14.19
CA PRO A 183 -2.33 -8.47 -15.26
C PRO A 183 -1.71 -9.54 -16.16
N LEU A 184 -2.56 -10.30 -16.85
CA LEU A 184 -2.13 -11.30 -17.83
C LEU A 184 -2.43 -10.81 -19.23
N PHE A 185 -1.50 -11.04 -20.17
CA PHE A 185 -1.72 -10.82 -21.60
C PHE A 185 -2.04 -12.11 -22.37
N GLU A 186 -2.00 -13.25 -21.68
CA GLU A 186 -2.30 -14.55 -22.25
C GLU A 186 -3.21 -15.33 -21.30
N GLU A 187 -4.10 -16.13 -21.88
CA GLU A 187 -4.92 -17.06 -21.10
C GLU A 187 -4.02 -18.07 -20.38
N LYS A 188 -4.41 -18.43 -19.17
CA LYS A 188 -3.71 -19.45 -18.39
C LYS A 188 -4.65 -20.58 -18.08
N GLU A 189 -4.36 -21.76 -18.64
CA GLU A 189 -5.14 -22.98 -18.39
C GLU A 189 -5.35 -23.21 -16.89
N GLY A 190 -6.59 -23.52 -16.51
CA GLY A 190 -6.98 -23.72 -15.12
C GLY A 190 -7.15 -22.45 -14.29
N ARG A 191 -6.97 -21.25 -14.86
CA ARG A 191 -7.35 -19.98 -14.23
C ARG A 191 -8.43 -19.26 -15.04
N ASN A 192 -9.56 -18.97 -14.38
CA ASN A 192 -10.63 -18.16 -14.97
C ASN A 192 -10.27 -16.66 -14.88
N ILE A 193 -9.28 -16.25 -15.67
CA ILE A 193 -8.79 -14.86 -15.78
C ILE A 193 -8.84 -14.48 -17.26
N VAL A 194 -9.56 -13.42 -17.57
CA VAL A 194 -9.62 -12.88 -18.93
C VAL A 194 -8.32 -12.14 -19.21
N ALA A 195 -7.61 -12.50 -20.28
CA ALA A 195 -6.39 -11.80 -20.67
C ALA A 195 -6.69 -10.38 -21.16
N TYR A 196 -5.70 -9.50 -21.10
CA TYR A 196 -5.69 -8.24 -21.83
C TYR A 196 -5.11 -8.48 -23.23
N GLU A 197 -5.72 -7.89 -24.26
CA GLU A 197 -5.32 -8.14 -25.65
C GLU A 197 -3.98 -7.49 -26.01
N ASN A 198 -3.73 -6.28 -25.49
CA ASN A 198 -2.54 -5.50 -25.80
C ASN A 198 -2.22 -4.49 -24.68
N VAL A 199 -1.02 -3.90 -24.76
CA VAL A 199 -0.67 -2.72 -23.97
C VAL A 199 -1.21 -1.48 -24.69
N PRO A 200 -2.05 -0.64 -24.06
CA PRO A 200 -2.44 0.63 -24.66
C PRO A 200 -1.23 1.57 -24.75
N ALA A 201 -1.11 2.33 -25.85
CA ALA A 201 0.03 3.23 -26.05
C ALA A 201 0.24 4.24 -24.89
N ALA A 202 -0.85 4.78 -24.34
CA ALA A 202 -0.77 5.70 -23.20
C ALA A 202 -0.24 5.04 -21.91
N ALA A 203 -0.40 3.72 -21.75
CA ALA A 203 0.11 2.98 -20.59
C ALA A 203 1.64 2.85 -20.62
N LEU A 204 2.28 2.97 -21.78
CA LEU A 204 3.74 2.92 -21.91
C LEU A 204 4.42 4.08 -21.18
N GLY A 205 3.76 5.24 -21.10
CA GLY A 205 4.24 6.42 -20.38
C GLY A 205 3.95 6.42 -18.88
N VAL A 206 3.32 5.37 -18.34
CA VAL A 206 3.03 5.25 -16.90
C VAL A 206 4.18 4.49 -16.22
N PRO A 207 4.87 5.08 -15.22
CA PRO A 207 5.82 4.33 -14.40
C PRO A 207 5.15 3.17 -13.67
N VAL A 208 5.68 1.97 -13.84
CA VAL A 208 5.21 0.75 -13.17
C VAL A 208 6.36 0.02 -12.49
N MET A 209 6.24 -0.27 -11.20
CA MET A 209 7.15 -1.18 -10.51
C MET A 209 6.47 -2.53 -10.26
N CYS A 210 7.02 -3.61 -10.80
CA CYS A 210 6.69 -4.97 -10.40
C CYS A 210 7.59 -5.37 -9.24
N ASN A 211 7.05 -5.50 -8.03
CA ASN A 211 7.80 -5.91 -6.84
C ASN A 211 7.36 -7.31 -6.39
N LEU A 212 8.30 -8.17 -5.96
CA LEU A 212 7.97 -9.50 -5.46
C LEU A 212 9.01 -9.99 -4.44
N GLY A 213 8.64 -10.98 -3.63
CA GLY A 213 9.58 -11.71 -2.79
C GLY A 213 10.40 -12.72 -3.59
N THR A 214 11.64 -12.95 -3.19
CA THR A 214 12.54 -13.90 -3.88
C THR A 214 11.97 -15.32 -3.90
N GLN A 215 11.18 -15.72 -2.90
CA GLN A 215 10.62 -17.07 -2.83
C GLN A 215 9.37 -17.26 -3.71
N GLU A 216 8.98 -16.25 -4.48
CA GLU A 216 7.79 -16.27 -5.34
C GLU A 216 8.12 -16.69 -6.79
N GLY A 217 8.93 -17.73 -6.95
CA GLY A 217 9.36 -18.20 -8.27
C GLY A 217 10.68 -17.59 -8.74
N TYR A 218 11.23 -16.59 -8.04
CA TYR A 218 12.50 -15.96 -8.42
C TYR A 218 13.68 -16.86 -8.06
N SER A 219 13.94 -17.11 -6.77
CA SER A 219 14.95 -18.08 -6.29
C SER A 219 14.38 -19.46 -5.98
N VAL A 220 13.16 -19.54 -5.44
CA VAL A 220 12.47 -20.81 -5.14
C VAL A 220 11.44 -21.09 -6.24
N LYS A 221 11.57 -22.20 -6.96
CA LYS A 221 10.80 -22.49 -8.18
C LYS A 221 9.52 -23.31 -7.94
N GLU A 222 9.36 -23.84 -6.74
CA GLU A 222 8.20 -24.62 -6.31
C GLU A 222 7.33 -23.90 -5.27
N GLY A 223 6.14 -24.43 -5.01
CA GLY A 223 5.24 -23.95 -3.97
C GLY A 223 4.11 -23.07 -4.50
N ARG A 224 3.23 -22.64 -3.58
CA ARG A 224 1.97 -21.95 -3.89
C ARG A 224 2.15 -20.69 -4.75
N PHE A 225 3.22 -19.94 -4.51
CA PHE A 225 3.46 -18.63 -5.13
C PHE A 225 4.56 -18.66 -6.21
N SER A 226 5.06 -19.83 -6.63
CA SER A 226 6.14 -19.89 -7.62
C SER A 226 5.75 -19.40 -9.02
N GLY A 227 4.46 -19.26 -9.28
CA GLY A 227 3.93 -18.71 -10.53
C GLY A 227 3.97 -17.18 -10.64
N VAL A 228 4.36 -16.46 -9.58
CA VAL A 228 4.41 -14.99 -9.59
C VAL A 228 5.53 -14.48 -10.48
N TRP A 229 6.78 -14.95 -10.29
CA TRP A 229 7.91 -14.51 -11.12
C TRP A 229 7.71 -14.76 -12.62
N PRO A 230 7.31 -15.95 -13.10
CA PRO A 230 6.99 -16.15 -14.52
C PRO A 230 5.91 -15.19 -15.04
N GLY A 231 4.89 -14.89 -14.22
CA GLY A 231 3.86 -13.91 -14.58
C GLY A 231 4.42 -12.49 -14.70
N VAL A 232 5.28 -12.08 -13.76
CA VAL A 232 6.00 -10.80 -13.81
C VAL A 232 6.89 -10.73 -15.05
N GLN A 233 7.62 -11.79 -15.40
CA GLN A 233 8.46 -11.82 -16.61
C GLN A 233 7.64 -11.61 -17.89
N ALA A 234 6.47 -12.26 -18.00
CA ALA A 234 5.60 -12.11 -19.15
C ALA A 234 5.02 -10.68 -19.25
N PHE A 235 4.50 -10.13 -18.16
CA PHE A 235 3.99 -8.76 -18.11
C PHE A 235 5.08 -7.72 -18.41
N PHE A 236 6.24 -7.85 -17.74
CA PHE A 236 7.40 -6.98 -17.93
C PHE A 236 7.91 -7.02 -19.38
N GLY A 237 8.08 -8.22 -19.94
CA GLY A 237 8.55 -8.40 -21.31
C GLY A 237 7.63 -7.70 -22.30
N LYS A 238 6.31 -7.94 -22.18
CA LYS A 238 5.32 -7.30 -23.05
C LYS A 238 5.33 -5.78 -22.96
N MET A 239 5.44 -5.21 -21.76
CA MET A 239 5.55 -3.76 -21.56
C MET A 239 6.86 -3.19 -22.13
N ARG A 240 8.01 -3.84 -21.90
CA ARG A 240 9.32 -3.35 -22.36
C ARG A 240 9.57 -3.52 -23.84
N GLU A 241 9.04 -4.56 -24.48
CA GLU A 241 9.08 -4.73 -25.93
C GLU A 241 8.45 -3.54 -26.66
N GLU A 242 7.44 -2.92 -26.05
CA GLU A 242 6.74 -1.74 -26.57
C GLU A 242 7.30 -0.41 -26.00
N GLY A 243 8.38 -0.45 -25.21
CA GLY A 243 9.07 0.74 -24.68
C GLY A 243 8.50 1.31 -23.39
N GLY A 244 7.69 0.54 -22.65
CA GLY A 244 7.02 0.99 -21.42
C GLY A 244 7.97 1.29 -20.26
N LEU A 245 7.61 2.26 -19.42
CA LEU A 245 8.37 2.66 -18.23
C LEU A 245 8.17 1.67 -17.05
N VAL A 246 8.56 0.42 -17.25
CA VAL A 246 8.39 -0.65 -16.25
C VAL A 246 9.72 -1.07 -15.61
N SER A 247 9.65 -1.39 -14.32
CA SER A 247 10.75 -1.88 -13.51
C SER A 247 10.39 -3.17 -12.77
N VAL A 248 11.43 -3.88 -12.33
CA VAL A 248 11.30 -5.04 -11.44
C VAL A 248 12.17 -4.81 -10.22
N SER A 249 11.64 -5.12 -9.03
CA SER A 249 12.42 -5.20 -7.79
C SER A 249 12.06 -6.48 -7.03
N VAL A 250 13.06 -7.12 -6.44
CA VAL A 250 12.92 -8.39 -5.72
C VAL A 250 13.38 -8.16 -4.29
N ASP A 251 12.53 -8.52 -3.33
CA ASP A 251 12.86 -8.55 -1.92
C ASP A 251 13.60 -9.87 -1.61
N PRO A 252 14.91 -9.85 -1.31
CA PRO A 252 15.68 -11.07 -1.07
C PRO A 252 15.33 -11.78 0.23
N LEU A 253 14.53 -11.18 1.12
CA LEU A 253 14.25 -11.69 2.46
C LEU A 253 12.83 -12.23 2.62
N THR A 254 12.00 -12.15 1.58
CA THR A 254 10.58 -12.49 1.69
C THR A 254 10.06 -13.46 0.65
N SER A 255 8.88 -13.99 0.98
CA SER A 255 7.95 -14.63 0.04
C SER A 255 6.83 -13.64 -0.26
N HIS A 256 5.58 -14.09 -0.20
CA HIS A 256 4.40 -13.31 -0.58
C HIS A 256 3.98 -12.24 0.46
N GLN A 257 4.57 -12.19 1.65
CA GLN A 257 4.40 -11.07 2.60
C GLN A 257 5.13 -9.81 2.11
N CYS A 258 4.69 -8.60 2.50
CA CYS A 258 5.23 -7.36 1.92
C CYS A 258 6.64 -6.95 2.35
N GLY A 259 7.22 -7.54 3.40
CA GLY A 259 8.64 -7.29 3.67
C GLY A 259 8.98 -5.85 4.07
N ASN A 260 10.16 -5.43 3.65
CA ASN A 260 10.66 -4.05 3.75
C ASN A 260 10.33 -3.22 2.50
N GLN A 261 9.43 -3.68 1.62
CA GLN A 261 9.17 -3.06 0.32
C GLN A 261 8.81 -1.58 0.39
N ARG A 262 8.13 -1.14 1.46
CA ARG A 262 7.69 0.25 1.62
C ARG A 262 8.85 1.25 1.59
N TYR A 263 10.03 0.84 2.05
CA TYR A 263 11.21 1.69 2.08
C TYR A 263 11.80 1.95 0.69
N LEU A 264 11.39 1.18 -0.34
CA LEU A 264 11.60 1.53 -1.74
C LEU A 264 10.32 2.09 -2.39
N ALA A 265 9.15 1.55 -2.06
CA ALA A 265 7.89 1.92 -2.70
C ALA A 265 7.49 3.37 -2.47
N ILE A 266 7.60 3.86 -1.24
CA ILE A 266 7.21 5.24 -0.89
C ILE A 266 8.17 6.25 -1.55
N PRO A 267 9.50 6.13 -1.44
CA PRO A 267 10.42 7.00 -2.19
C PRO A 267 10.26 6.90 -3.72
N TRP A 268 10.02 5.70 -4.26
CA TRP A 268 9.80 5.53 -5.70
C TRP A 268 8.53 6.24 -6.17
N LEU A 269 7.43 6.11 -5.41
CA LEU A 269 6.18 6.84 -5.68
C LEU A 269 6.36 8.35 -5.49
N ASP A 270 7.12 8.78 -4.49
CA ASP A 270 7.47 10.20 -4.28
C ASP A 270 8.18 10.81 -5.50
N ALA A 271 9.18 10.11 -6.04
CA ALA A 271 9.89 10.53 -7.24
C ALA A 271 8.96 10.57 -8.45
N CYS A 272 8.13 9.54 -8.64
CA CYS A 272 7.18 9.51 -9.76
C CYS A 272 6.13 10.62 -9.65
N LEU A 273 5.57 10.86 -8.47
CA LEU A 273 4.59 11.93 -8.25
C LEU A 273 5.21 13.31 -8.45
N THR A 274 6.46 13.52 -8.01
CA THR A 274 7.20 14.76 -8.26
C THR A 274 7.32 15.07 -9.74
N LEU A 275 7.60 14.05 -10.56
CA LEU A 275 7.75 14.20 -12.00
C LEU A 275 6.39 14.31 -12.72
N ARG A 276 5.40 13.51 -12.32
CA ARG A 276 4.16 13.28 -13.07
C ARG A 276 3.02 14.21 -12.69
N LEU A 277 2.89 14.59 -11.42
CA LEU A 277 1.78 15.43 -10.98
C LEU A 277 1.91 16.84 -11.54
N PRO A 278 0.85 17.41 -12.15
CA PRO A 278 0.89 18.79 -12.58
C PRO A 278 1.03 19.74 -11.39
N LYS A 279 1.66 20.89 -11.60
CA LYS A 279 1.76 21.95 -10.57
C LYS A 279 0.38 22.52 -10.24
N GLU A 280 -0.48 22.64 -11.24
CA GLU A 280 -1.86 23.12 -11.12
C GLU A 280 -2.84 21.95 -11.22
N SER A 281 -3.74 21.83 -10.24
CA SER A 281 -4.78 20.80 -10.24
C SER A 281 -5.70 20.94 -11.47
N GLY A 282 -6.11 19.81 -12.05
CA GLY A 282 -6.98 19.75 -13.24
C GLY A 282 -6.23 19.81 -14.59
N ARG A 283 -4.90 19.93 -14.60
CA ARG A 283 -4.10 19.75 -15.82
C ARG A 283 -3.80 18.26 -16.05
N PRO A 284 -3.52 17.83 -17.30
CA PRO A 284 -3.05 16.46 -17.56
C PRO A 284 -1.76 16.14 -16.79
N LEU A 285 -1.51 14.85 -16.57
CA LEU A 285 -0.22 14.37 -16.05
C LEU A 285 0.92 14.79 -16.98
N ASN A 286 2.07 15.11 -16.40
CA ASN A 286 3.27 15.38 -17.19
C ASN A 286 3.72 14.08 -17.88
N GLU A 287 4.11 14.21 -19.15
CA GLU A 287 4.71 13.10 -19.88
C GLU A 287 6.12 12.82 -19.36
N LEU A 288 6.55 11.56 -19.47
CA LEU A 288 7.91 11.14 -19.16
C LEU A 288 8.56 10.58 -20.41
N ASP A 289 9.83 10.92 -20.62
CA ASP A 289 10.66 10.33 -21.66
C ASP A 289 11.53 9.22 -21.05
N GLU A 290 11.50 8.04 -21.65
CA GLU A 290 12.37 6.92 -21.28
C GLU A 290 13.86 7.35 -21.21
N SER A 291 14.27 8.25 -22.12
CA SER A 291 15.64 8.72 -22.25
C SER A 291 16.16 9.53 -21.05
N GLU A 292 15.25 10.01 -20.19
CA GLU A 292 15.59 10.80 -19.01
C GLU A 292 15.79 9.96 -17.75
N GLY A 293 15.45 8.67 -17.79
CA GLY A 293 15.64 7.75 -16.66
C GLY A 293 16.99 7.03 -16.67
N LEU A 294 17.05 6.01 -15.82
CA LEU A 294 18.16 5.07 -15.73
C LEU A 294 17.74 3.68 -16.15
N LEU A 295 18.67 2.97 -16.78
CA LEU A 295 18.51 1.59 -17.24
C LEU A 295 19.56 0.68 -16.62
N VAL A 296 19.15 -0.53 -16.31
CA VAL A 296 20.01 -1.68 -16.00
C VAL A 296 19.36 -2.93 -16.57
N ALA A 297 20.15 -3.93 -16.95
CA ALA A 297 19.61 -5.21 -17.37
C ALA A 297 18.67 -5.78 -16.28
N LEU A 298 17.59 -6.46 -16.70
CA LEU A 298 16.68 -7.13 -15.77
C LEU A 298 17.49 -8.12 -14.90
N PRO A 299 17.55 -7.95 -13.57
CA PRO A 299 18.29 -8.86 -12.71
C PRO A 299 17.67 -10.26 -12.78
N MET A 300 18.53 -11.26 -12.95
CA MET A 300 18.15 -12.67 -12.95
C MET A 300 18.61 -13.35 -11.66
N PRO A 301 17.95 -14.43 -11.22
CA PRO A 301 18.32 -15.14 -10.01
C PRO A 301 19.79 -15.59 -10.04
N GLY A 302 20.54 -15.23 -9.00
CA GLY A 302 21.97 -15.55 -8.87
C GLY A 302 22.93 -14.61 -9.62
N SER A 303 22.43 -13.62 -10.35
CA SER A 303 23.27 -12.57 -10.94
C SER A 303 23.65 -11.50 -9.92
N GLU A 304 24.81 -10.89 -10.09
CA GLU A 304 25.18 -9.68 -9.34
C GLU A 304 24.24 -8.52 -9.72
N ILE A 305 23.92 -7.68 -8.73
CA ILE A 305 23.10 -6.49 -8.95
C ILE A 305 23.98 -5.40 -9.53
N GLU A 306 23.85 -5.17 -10.83
CA GLU A 306 24.55 -4.10 -11.54
C GLU A 306 24.01 -2.71 -11.16
N SER A 307 24.86 -1.70 -11.26
CA SER A 307 24.46 -0.30 -11.05
C SER A 307 23.75 0.25 -12.28
N PRO A 308 22.55 0.85 -12.13
CA PRO A 308 21.89 1.52 -13.25
C PRO A 308 22.70 2.68 -13.81
N VAL A 309 22.60 2.88 -15.12
CA VAL A 309 23.25 3.98 -15.84
C VAL A 309 22.20 4.83 -16.54
N ALA A 310 22.52 6.09 -16.85
CA ALA A 310 21.63 6.95 -17.62
C ALA A 310 21.19 6.26 -18.92
N ALA A 311 19.90 6.33 -19.27
CA ALA A 311 19.33 5.62 -20.41
C ALA A 311 20.05 5.91 -21.73
N LYS A 312 20.52 7.16 -21.92
CA LYS A 312 21.31 7.61 -23.09
C LYS A 312 22.70 6.97 -23.20
N ARG A 313 23.19 6.35 -22.12
CA ARG A 313 24.50 5.68 -22.04
C ARG A 313 24.37 4.16 -21.92
N PHE A 314 23.15 3.64 -21.85
CA PHE A 314 22.92 2.20 -21.74
C PHE A 314 23.26 1.51 -23.07
N ALA A 315 24.23 0.59 -23.04
CA ALA A 315 24.70 -0.13 -24.22
C ALA A 315 24.02 -1.50 -24.40
N GLY A 316 23.19 -1.93 -23.43
CA GLY A 316 22.49 -3.21 -23.47
C GLY A 316 21.18 -3.16 -24.28
N ASP A 317 20.50 -4.30 -24.32
CA ASP A 317 19.17 -4.43 -24.93
C ASP A 317 18.12 -3.75 -24.06
N LYS A 318 17.57 -2.63 -24.54
CA LYS A 318 16.56 -1.86 -23.82
C LYS A 318 15.31 -2.68 -23.49
N SER A 319 14.90 -3.59 -24.37
CA SER A 319 13.73 -4.45 -24.17
C SER A 319 13.91 -5.44 -23.00
N LYS A 320 15.16 -5.65 -22.55
CA LYS A 320 15.54 -6.52 -21.42
C LYS A 320 16.11 -5.73 -20.25
N SER A 321 15.83 -4.43 -20.19
CA SER A 321 16.27 -3.53 -19.12
C SER A 321 15.08 -2.98 -18.34
N ILE A 322 15.29 -2.73 -17.06
CA ILE A 322 14.32 -2.04 -16.21
C ILE A 322 14.52 -0.51 -16.32
N TRP A 323 13.47 0.26 -16.10
CA TRP A 323 13.52 1.72 -16.10
C TRP A 323 13.30 2.33 -14.71
N LEU A 324 14.21 3.19 -14.25
CA LEU A 324 14.14 3.87 -12.96
C LEU A 324 14.12 5.40 -13.13
N PRO A 325 13.32 6.14 -12.34
CA PRO A 325 13.03 7.55 -12.62
C PRO A 325 14.18 8.51 -12.30
N THR A 326 14.98 8.25 -11.26
CA THR A 326 16.05 9.16 -10.82
C THR A 326 17.27 8.40 -10.31
N ASN A 327 18.41 9.09 -10.17
CA ASN A 327 19.65 8.50 -9.65
C ASN A 327 19.47 8.02 -8.20
N GLU A 328 18.74 8.77 -7.39
CA GLU A 328 18.47 8.47 -5.98
C GLU A 328 17.66 7.17 -5.87
N ILE A 329 16.63 7.02 -6.71
CA ILE A 329 15.84 5.80 -6.78
C ILE A 329 16.63 4.63 -7.34
N ALA A 330 17.52 4.85 -8.29
CA ALA A 330 18.44 3.82 -8.77
C ALA A 330 19.37 3.32 -7.67
N GLN A 331 19.92 4.21 -6.85
CA GLN A 331 20.74 3.83 -5.69
C GLN A 331 19.92 3.07 -4.65
N ALA A 332 18.73 3.57 -4.28
CA ALA A 332 17.83 2.89 -3.35
C ALA A 332 17.42 1.50 -3.85
N TRP A 333 17.17 1.36 -5.16
CA TRP A 333 16.85 0.08 -5.79
C TRP A 333 18.00 -0.92 -5.66
N VAL A 334 19.25 -0.49 -5.91
CA VAL A 334 20.43 -1.38 -5.74
C VAL A 334 20.53 -1.88 -4.30
N GLN A 335 20.43 -0.99 -3.31
CA GLN A 335 20.49 -1.39 -1.90
C GLN A 335 19.34 -2.34 -1.53
N TYR A 336 18.13 -2.02 -1.97
CA TYR A 336 16.95 -2.86 -1.74
C TYR A 336 17.10 -4.27 -2.33
N MET A 337 17.57 -4.39 -3.57
CA MET A 337 17.78 -5.67 -4.25
C MET A 337 18.82 -6.55 -3.55
N GLN A 338 19.80 -5.94 -2.87
CA GLN A 338 20.87 -6.66 -2.19
C GLN A 338 20.41 -7.24 -0.85
N ASN A 339 19.77 -6.44 -0.02
CA ASN A 339 19.46 -6.83 1.37
C ASN A 339 18.22 -6.15 1.96
N THR A 340 17.41 -5.47 1.16
CA THR A 340 16.27 -4.63 1.58
C THR A 340 16.60 -3.39 2.41
N GLU A 341 17.88 -3.10 2.67
CA GLU A 341 18.25 -1.87 3.33
C GLU A 341 18.08 -0.72 2.35
N VAL A 342 17.22 0.24 2.66
CA VAL A 342 17.23 1.54 1.99
C VAL A 342 17.75 2.55 3.00
N THR A 343 18.79 3.28 2.61
CA THR A 343 19.45 4.26 3.47
C THR A 343 18.55 5.48 3.65
N ASP A 344 18.49 5.95 4.89
CA ASP A 344 17.88 7.21 5.25
C ASP A 344 18.85 7.97 6.17
N ASN A 345 19.04 9.25 5.90
CA ASN A 345 19.94 10.14 6.62
C ASN A 345 19.19 11.35 7.23
N THR A 346 17.87 11.41 7.11
CA THR A 346 17.05 12.49 7.66
C THR A 346 16.35 12.04 8.94
N PRO A 347 16.38 12.85 10.01
CA PRO A 347 15.60 12.55 11.21
C PRO A 347 14.11 12.76 10.97
N PRO A 348 13.23 12.05 11.69
CA PRO A 348 11.79 12.27 11.61
C PRO A 348 11.43 13.69 12.09
N PRO A 349 10.30 14.26 11.61
CA PRO A 349 9.73 15.47 12.17
C PRO A 349 9.51 15.36 13.69
N ALA A 350 9.72 16.45 14.42
CA ALA A 350 9.45 16.49 15.85
C ALA A 350 7.94 16.34 16.13
N PRO A 351 7.55 15.56 17.16
CA PRO A 351 6.18 15.56 17.64
C PRO A 351 5.69 16.97 17.98
N THR A 352 4.41 17.20 17.73
CA THR A 352 3.74 18.49 17.97
C THR A 352 2.56 18.31 18.92
N GLN A 353 1.97 19.42 19.35
CA GLN A 353 0.78 19.41 20.21
C GLN A 353 0.91 18.54 21.47
N VAL A 354 2.12 18.49 22.06
CA VAL A 354 2.36 17.74 23.30
C VAL A 354 1.50 18.34 24.42
N LYS A 355 0.52 17.59 24.89
CA LYS A 355 -0.44 17.99 25.93
C LYS A 355 -0.35 17.04 27.12
N VAL A 356 -0.52 17.60 28.30
CA VAL A 356 -0.46 16.89 29.57
C VAL A 356 -1.74 17.15 30.35
N GLU A 357 -2.50 16.09 30.60
CA GLU A 357 -3.73 16.12 31.41
C GLU A 357 -3.55 15.18 32.60
N GLY A 358 -3.28 15.74 33.77
CA GLY A 358 -2.86 14.96 34.94
C GLY A 358 -1.52 14.27 34.66
N ASN A 359 -1.53 12.95 34.56
CA ASN A 359 -0.37 12.12 34.20
C ASN A 359 -0.49 11.44 32.82
N VAL A 360 -1.43 11.92 31.98
CA VAL A 360 -1.61 11.45 30.61
C VAL A 360 -0.95 12.43 29.65
N ILE A 361 -0.04 11.93 28.82
CA ILE A 361 0.67 12.69 27.79
C ILE A 361 0.10 12.27 26.44
N THR A 362 -0.28 13.23 25.60
CA THR A 362 -0.70 13.01 24.21
C THR A 362 0.06 13.92 23.27
N TRP A 363 0.24 13.51 22.01
CA TRP A 363 0.93 14.29 20.99
C TRP A 363 0.42 13.93 19.59
N ASP A 364 0.76 14.79 18.62
CA ASP A 364 0.59 14.51 17.19
C ASP A 364 1.97 14.31 16.55
N ALA A 365 2.06 13.48 15.52
CA ALA A 365 3.31 13.29 14.77
C ALA A 365 3.05 12.92 13.30
N ALA A 366 3.83 13.52 12.42
CA ALA A 366 3.97 13.06 11.04
C ALA A 366 5.09 12.01 10.96
N ALA A 367 4.97 11.06 10.03
CA ALA A 367 6.04 10.12 9.79
C ALA A 367 7.16 10.73 8.94
N ASP A 368 8.37 10.21 9.16
CA ASP A 368 9.48 10.40 8.23
C ASP A 368 9.11 9.77 6.86
N LEU A 369 9.35 10.48 5.76
CA LEU A 369 8.92 10.03 4.44
C LEU A 369 9.77 8.86 3.95
N GLU A 370 11.05 8.86 4.27
CA GLU A 370 12.05 7.92 3.79
C GLU A 370 11.94 6.58 4.55
N SER A 371 11.80 6.64 5.87
CA SER A 371 11.89 5.46 6.73
C SER A 371 10.78 5.32 7.77
N GLY A 372 9.78 6.20 7.82
CA GLY A 372 8.63 6.06 8.72
C GLY A 372 8.98 6.26 10.20
N LEU A 373 8.07 5.88 11.11
CA LEU A 373 8.28 6.04 12.56
C LEU A 373 8.48 4.68 13.22
N ALA A 374 9.58 4.49 13.94
CA ALA A 374 9.83 3.31 14.75
C ALA A 374 9.22 3.42 16.15
N SER A 375 9.47 4.54 16.83
CA SER A 375 9.08 4.71 18.22
C SER A 375 9.04 6.18 18.66
N PHE A 376 8.54 6.40 19.88
CA PHE A 376 8.61 7.67 20.59
C PHE A 376 9.27 7.46 21.96
N THR A 377 10.22 8.32 22.33
CA THR A 377 10.77 8.37 23.68
C THR A 377 10.08 9.48 24.46
N ILE A 378 9.51 9.13 25.61
CA ILE A 378 8.88 10.07 26.54
C ILE A 378 9.92 10.54 27.55
N MET A 379 10.11 11.84 27.63
CA MET A 379 11.03 12.50 28.55
C MET A 379 10.24 13.20 29.65
N ARG A 380 10.71 13.10 30.89
CA ARG A 380 10.22 13.85 32.05
C ARG A 380 11.38 14.55 32.74
N ASP A 381 11.30 15.87 32.83
CA ASP A 381 12.35 16.74 33.41
C ASP A 381 13.75 16.44 32.83
N GLY A 382 13.81 16.22 31.52
CA GLY A 382 15.05 15.93 30.79
C GLY A 382 15.56 14.49 30.90
N LYS A 383 14.80 13.56 31.51
CA LYS A 383 15.17 12.14 31.60
C LYS A 383 14.17 11.24 30.86
N PRO A 384 14.64 10.23 30.11
CA PRO A 384 13.74 9.28 29.48
C PRO A 384 13.03 8.45 30.55
N ILE A 385 11.72 8.30 30.41
CA ILE A 385 10.89 7.48 31.31
C ILE A 385 10.20 6.32 30.59
N ALA A 386 10.01 6.40 29.27
CA ALA A 386 9.42 5.34 28.46
C ALA A 386 9.82 5.43 26.99
N THR A 387 9.68 4.32 26.27
CA THR A 387 9.72 4.24 24.81
C THR A 387 8.48 3.50 24.32
N LEU A 388 7.78 4.05 23.33
CA LEU A 388 6.54 3.52 22.77
C LEU A 388 6.69 3.19 21.27
N PRO A 389 6.23 2.01 20.81
CA PRO A 389 5.71 0.92 21.63
C PRO A 389 6.83 0.28 22.47
N GLU A 390 6.50 -0.21 23.67
CA GLU A 390 7.48 -0.91 24.53
C GLU A 390 8.05 -2.17 23.85
N LYS A 391 7.23 -2.81 23.03
CA LYS A 391 7.60 -3.96 22.21
C LYS A 391 7.15 -3.70 20.78
N SER A 392 8.10 -3.47 19.90
CA SER A 392 7.81 -3.45 18.46
C SER A 392 7.32 -4.82 17.99
N ARG A 393 6.32 -4.80 17.10
CA ARG A 393 5.79 -5.99 16.43
C ARG A 393 5.72 -5.74 14.93
N ASN A 394 6.78 -6.06 14.21
CA ASN A 394 6.73 -6.24 12.76
C ASN A 394 7.43 -7.56 12.38
N PRO A 395 6.68 -8.66 12.17
CA PRO A 395 7.30 -9.93 11.79
C PRO A 395 7.80 -9.94 10.34
N PHE A 396 7.55 -8.88 9.57
CA PHE A 396 7.82 -8.83 8.14
C PHE A 396 8.92 -7.85 7.75
N GLY A 397 9.58 -7.15 8.68
CA GLY A 397 10.58 -6.15 8.32
C GLY A 397 11.09 -5.34 9.49
N ARG A 398 11.55 -4.12 9.23
CA ARG A 398 11.99 -3.18 10.26
C ARG A 398 10.85 -2.91 11.26
N SER A 399 11.21 -2.75 12.52
CA SER A 399 10.30 -2.33 13.58
C SER A 399 9.66 -0.98 13.24
N ILE A 400 8.34 -0.87 13.30
CA ILE A 400 7.59 0.36 13.03
C ILE A 400 6.51 0.56 14.09
N PHE A 401 6.24 1.82 14.45
CA PHE A 401 5.37 2.23 15.55
C PHE A 401 3.98 1.58 15.48
N GLN A 402 3.37 1.58 14.29
CA GLN A 402 2.04 1.02 14.07
C GLN A 402 2.01 -0.51 13.91
N GLY A 403 3.19 -1.15 13.83
CA GLY A 403 3.33 -2.51 13.32
C GLY A 403 2.78 -2.68 11.91
N LEU A 404 2.99 -3.85 11.29
CA LEU A 404 2.44 -4.15 9.97
C LEU A 404 1.79 -5.51 9.88
N GLN A 405 0.69 -5.54 9.14
CA GLN A 405 0.02 -6.75 8.69
C GLN A 405 0.66 -7.27 7.39
N TYR A 406 0.20 -8.44 6.96
CA TYR A 406 0.73 -9.15 5.80
C TYR A 406 0.71 -8.34 4.49
N SER A 407 -0.29 -7.47 4.31
CA SER A 407 -0.45 -6.61 3.13
C SER A 407 -0.05 -5.14 3.39
N ASP A 408 0.98 -4.90 4.21
CA ASP A 408 1.58 -3.56 4.39
C ASP A 408 0.64 -2.50 4.97
N THR A 409 -0.24 -2.87 5.91
CA THR A 409 -1.10 -1.92 6.63
C THR A 409 -0.93 -2.02 8.14
N PRO A 410 -1.26 -0.96 8.92
CA PRO A 410 -1.17 -0.94 10.37
C PRO A 410 -1.92 -2.10 11.03
N ILE A 411 -1.41 -2.59 12.16
CA ILE A 411 -2.07 -3.61 12.97
C ILE A 411 -3.26 -2.99 13.71
N GLN A 412 -4.34 -3.77 13.92
CA GLN A 412 -5.43 -3.42 14.81
C GLN A 412 -5.28 -4.07 16.20
N PRO A 413 -5.69 -3.39 17.29
CA PRO A 413 -6.14 -2.00 17.33
C PRO A 413 -4.99 -1.03 16.99
N LEU A 414 -5.32 0.12 16.40
CA LEU A 414 -4.33 1.15 16.09
C LEU A 414 -3.66 1.63 17.38
N VAL A 415 -2.34 1.74 17.36
CA VAL A 415 -1.58 2.34 18.46
C VAL A 415 -1.91 3.82 18.61
N GLU A 416 -2.03 4.28 19.85
CA GLU A 416 -2.33 5.68 20.16
C GLU A 416 -1.05 6.47 20.43
N MET A 417 -1.01 7.74 20.02
CA MET A 417 0.02 8.69 20.42
C MET A 417 -0.25 9.21 21.84
N LYS A 418 -0.20 8.28 22.80
CA LYS A 418 -0.58 8.50 24.19
C LYS A 418 0.31 7.70 25.13
N TYR A 419 0.64 8.29 26.27
CA TYR A 419 1.38 7.65 27.36
C TYR A 419 0.76 8.01 28.71
N LEU A 420 0.68 7.03 29.62
CA LEU A 420 0.29 7.23 31.02
C LEU A 420 1.54 7.12 31.90
N ASP A 421 1.93 8.21 32.55
CA ASP A 421 3.02 8.19 33.52
C ASP A 421 2.50 7.73 34.89
N GLU A 422 2.50 6.42 35.12
CA GLU A 422 2.09 5.82 36.41
C GLU A 422 3.01 6.21 37.57
N THR A 423 4.18 6.78 37.27
CA THR A 423 5.17 7.20 38.28
C THR A 423 5.08 8.69 38.63
N ALA A 424 4.17 9.43 38.01
CA ALA A 424 3.94 10.84 38.32
C ALA A 424 3.28 10.99 39.70
N GLU A 425 3.87 11.80 40.57
CA GLU A 425 3.32 12.05 41.90
C GLU A 425 2.20 13.09 41.86
N SER A 426 1.11 12.82 42.59
CA SER A 426 -0.02 13.74 42.71
C SER A 426 0.41 15.10 43.28
N GLY A 427 0.00 16.18 42.61
CA GLY A 427 0.31 17.55 43.00
C GLY A 427 1.71 18.05 42.60
N LYS A 428 2.55 17.22 41.96
CA LYS A 428 3.80 17.69 41.33
C LYS A 428 3.55 18.08 39.88
N SER A 429 4.24 19.15 39.45
CA SER A 429 4.29 19.56 38.06
C SER A 429 5.56 19.03 37.42
N TYR A 430 5.44 18.47 36.23
CA TYR A 430 6.54 17.90 35.46
C TYR A 430 6.61 18.57 34.09
N LYS A 431 7.81 18.63 33.51
CA LYS A 431 8.00 19.01 32.11
C LYS A 431 8.12 17.74 31.27
N TYR A 432 7.20 17.56 30.32
CA TYR A 432 7.25 16.44 29.38
C TYR A 432 7.71 16.88 27.99
N GLU A 433 8.49 16.01 27.34
CA GLU A 433 8.90 16.15 25.94
C GLU A 433 8.75 14.77 25.26
N VAL A 434 8.45 14.76 23.97
CA VAL A 434 8.31 13.53 23.17
C VAL A 434 9.29 13.61 22.01
N ILE A 435 10.13 12.59 21.87
CA ILE A 435 11.13 12.50 20.80
C ILE A 435 10.73 11.37 19.86
N ALA A 436 10.52 11.65 18.58
CA ALA A 436 10.27 10.63 17.57
C ALA A 436 11.58 9.98 17.12
N GLU A 437 11.53 8.68 16.79
CA GLU A 437 12.63 7.92 16.21
C GLU A 437 12.14 7.21 14.95
N ASN A 438 12.88 7.30 13.85
CA ASN A 438 12.56 6.63 12.59
C ASN A 438 13.13 5.20 12.54
N THR A 439 12.85 4.45 11.47
CA THR A 439 13.22 3.02 11.42
C THR A 439 14.70 2.74 11.15
N VAL A 440 15.51 3.78 10.95
CA VAL A 440 16.97 3.72 10.88
C VAL A 440 17.64 4.25 12.17
N GLY A 441 16.86 4.62 13.19
CA GLY A 441 17.36 5.02 14.51
C GLY A 441 17.73 6.50 14.65
N LEU A 442 17.35 7.35 13.69
CA LEU A 442 17.53 8.80 13.80
C LEU A 442 16.39 9.41 14.62
N LYS A 443 16.75 10.38 15.46
CA LYS A 443 15.84 11.02 16.41
C LYS A 443 15.47 12.44 15.96
N SER A 444 14.22 12.82 16.19
CA SER A 444 13.78 14.20 16.01
C SER A 444 14.56 15.15 16.92
N LYS A 445 14.76 16.38 16.45
CA LYS A 445 15.44 17.43 17.21
C LYS A 445 14.54 18.16 18.17
#